data_AF-A0A7S3GZR7-F1
#
_entry.id   AF-A0A7S3GZR7-F1
#
_cell.length_a   1.000
_cell.length_b   1.000
_cell.length_c   1.000
_cell.angle_alpha   90.00
_cell.angle_beta   90.00
_cell.angle_gamma   90.00
#
_symmetry.space_group_name_H-M   'P 1'
#
loop_
_entity.id
_entity.type
_entity.pdbx_description
1 polymer ?
#
loop_
_entity_poly.entity_id
_entity_poly.type
_entity_poly.pdbx_seq_one_letter_code
_entity_poly.pdbx_strand_id
1 'polypeptide(L)'
;HGDHGISSVPAKLSFDKFQAKILAVEQHTGPVTGWEWLNRSKEEVQKYVDDPHCGHDLSMGFWSSAVPGILALKSPATYAKLSKDCPIGVFAGDRDFCTYDDFGAPSYRRVQEELASAGRAAPKVVVYPGARHEIMMETNAEEVHDDMLSFLLTCLEKRQPRSRM
;
A
#
# COMPACT_ATOMS: atom_id res chain seq x y z
N HIS A 1 -23.72 -16.70 -2.53
CA HIS A 1 -24.41 -15.62 -3.27
C HIS A 1 -24.71 -14.50 -2.28
N GLY A 2 -24.75 -13.24 -2.74
CA GLY A 2 -24.87 -12.07 -1.87
C GLY A 2 -23.55 -11.67 -1.18
N ASP A 3 -23.62 -10.71 -0.25
CA ASP A 3 -22.46 -10.04 0.35
C ASP A 3 -21.54 -10.96 1.17
N HIS A 4 -22.06 -12.05 1.71
CA HIS A 4 -21.27 -13.07 2.43
C HIS A 4 -20.72 -14.16 1.51
N GLY A 5 -21.00 -14.10 0.20
CA GLY A 5 -20.47 -15.06 -0.76
C GLY A 5 -18.95 -14.94 -0.90
N ILE A 6 -18.30 -16.07 -1.14
CA ILE A 6 -16.87 -16.14 -1.50
C ILE A 6 -16.79 -16.42 -3.00
N SER A 7 -15.91 -15.70 -3.69
CA SER A 7 -15.58 -15.92 -5.10
C SER A 7 -14.07 -15.83 -5.27
N SER A 8 -13.49 -16.74 -6.06
CA SER A 8 -12.07 -16.70 -6.39
C SER A 8 -11.71 -15.66 -7.45
N VAL A 9 -12.70 -15.08 -8.15
CA VAL A 9 -12.43 -14.14 -9.26
C VAL A 9 -11.72 -12.86 -8.78
N PRO A 10 -12.18 -12.15 -7.73
CA PRO A 10 -11.47 -10.95 -7.26
C PRO A 10 -10.06 -11.25 -6.73
N ALA A 11 -9.88 -12.36 -6.01
CA ALA A 11 -8.57 -12.81 -5.52
C ALA A 11 -7.60 -13.06 -6.68
N LYS A 12 -8.05 -13.72 -7.76
CA LYS A 12 -7.25 -13.95 -8.98
C LYS A 12 -6.79 -12.67 -9.67
N LEU A 13 -7.62 -11.63 -9.64
CA LEU A 13 -7.31 -10.33 -10.26
C LEU A 13 -6.41 -9.45 -9.38
N SER A 14 -6.19 -9.84 -8.12
CA SER A 14 -5.41 -9.09 -7.12
C SER A 14 -4.24 -9.92 -6.61
N PHE A 15 -4.43 -10.71 -5.55
CA PHE A 15 -3.37 -11.41 -4.82
C PHE A 15 -2.61 -12.40 -5.70
N ASP A 16 -3.31 -13.26 -6.45
CA ASP A 16 -2.65 -14.23 -7.33
C ASP A 16 -1.82 -13.55 -8.41
N LYS A 17 -2.29 -12.38 -8.90
CA LYS A 17 -1.57 -11.58 -9.90
C LYS A 17 -0.30 -10.97 -9.31
N PHE A 18 -0.33 -10.46 -8.09
CA PHE A 18 0.86 -9.91 -7.42
C PHE A 18 1.88 -11.01 -7.15
N GLN A 19 1.39 -12.15 -6.66
CA GLN A 19 2.19 -13.34 -6.46
C GLN A 19 2.86 -13.82 -7.75
N ALA A 20 2.09 -13.95 -8.84
CA ALA A 20 2.64 -14.37 -10.13
C ALA A 20 3.73 -13.42 -10.64
N LYS A 21 3.61 -12.11 -10.41
CA LYS A 21 4.66 -11.13 -10.78
C LYS A 21 5.94 -11.37 -9.98
N ILE A 22 5.86 -11.63 -8.68
CA ILE A 22 7.03 -11.94 -7.84
C ILE A 22 7.73 -13.21 -8.33
N LEU A 23 6.97 -14.28 -8.56
CA LEU A 23 7.51 -15.55 -9.05
C LEU A 23 8.17 -15.42 -10.43
N ALA A 24 7.72 -14.47 -11.26
CA ALA A 24 8.28 -14.22 -12.58
C ALA A 24 9.61 -13.45 -12.55
N VAL A 25 9.85 -12.62 -11.53
CA VAL A 25 11.06 -11.78 -11.45
C VAL A 25 12.15 -12.32 -10.54
N GLU A 26 11.82 -13.28 -9.67
CA GLU A 26 12.75 -13.78 -8.65
C GLU A 26 12.85 -15.31 -8.65
N GLN A 27 14.07 -15.81 -8.51
CA GLN A 27 14.31 -17.24 -8.32
C GLN A 27 13.90 -17.63 -6.91
N HIS A 28 12.94 -18.55 -6.81
CA HIS A 28 12.47 -19.06 -5.53
C HIS A 28 13.15 -20.38 -5.21
N THR A 29 13.86 -20.41 -4.07
CA THR A 29 14.47 -21.61 -3.52
C THR A 29 13.62 -22.11 -2.36
N GLY A 30 12.84 -23.17 -2.59
CA GLY A 30 11.97 -23.79 -1.59
C GLY A 30 10.47 -23.79 -1.96
N PRO A 31 9.60 -24.26 -1.05
CA PRO A 31 8.16 -24.25 -1.26
C PRO A 31 7.63 -22.81 -1.34
N VAL A 32 6.70 -22.58 -2.26
CA VAL A 32 6.00 -21.31 -2.46
C VAL A 32 4.68 -21.37 -1.67
N THR A 33 4.43 -20.38 -0.82
CA THR A 33 3.24 -20.28 0.02
C THR A 33 2.07 -19.57 -0.67
N GLY A 34 2.36 -18.77 -1.70
CA GLY A 34 1.38 -17.93 -2.39
C GLY A 34 1.31 -16.50 -1.85
N TRP A 35 2.10 -16.20 -0.82
CA TRP A 35 2.10 -14.91 -0.10
C TRP A 35 3.46 -14.21 -0.16
N GLU A 36 4.36 -14.65 -1.02
CA GLU A 36 5.69 -14.06 -1.19
C GLU A 36 5.61 -12.57 -1.57
N TRP A 37 4.56 -12.14 -2.25
CA TRP A 37 4.35 -10.72 -2.54
C TRP A 37 4.18 -9.83 -1.31
N LEU A 38 3.93 -10.38 -0.12
CA LEU A 38 3.83 -9.61 1.11
C LEU A 38 5.18 -9.08 1.58
N ASN A 39 6.20 -9.92 1.68
CA ASN A 39 7.46 -9.58 2.34
C ASN A 39 8.63 -10.37 1.73
N ARG A 40 9.83 -9.78 1.64
CA ARG A 40 11.02 -10.51 1.17
C ARG A 40 11.58 -11.48 2.21
N SER A 41 11.27 -11.27 3.49
CA SER A 41 11.61 -12.19 4.57
C SER A 41 10.69 -13.42 4.53
N LYS A 42 11.29 -14.59 4.29
CA LYS A 42 10.55 -15.87 4.34
C LYS A 42 9.96 -16.15 5.71
N GLU A 43 10.62 -15.68 6.78
CA GLU A 43 10.14 -15.85 8.15
C GLU A 43 8.87 -15.04 8.40
N GLU A 44 8.79 -13.80 7.91
CA GLU A 44 7.57 -12.99 8.02
C GLU A 44 6.42 -13.55 7.18
N VAL A 45 6.71 -14.01 5.96
CA VAL A 45 5.71 -14.73 5.13
C VAL A 45 5.20 -15.98 5.86
N GLN A 46 6.07 -16.73 6.52
CA GLN A 46 5.65 -17.93 7.26
C GLN A 46 4.77 -17.56 8.47
N LYS A 47 5.07 -16.48 9.20
CA LYS A 47 4.20 -16.00 10.28
C LYS A 47 2.79 -15.67 9.77
N TYR A 48 2.67 -15.03 8.60
CA TYR A 48 1.36 -14.76 7.99
C TYR A 48 0.60 -16.05 7.64
N VAL A 49 1.31 -17.06 7.13
CA VAL A 49 0.72 -18.37 6.77
C VAL A 49 0.27 -19.15 8.01
N ASP A 50 1.02 -19.06 9.10
CA ASP A 50 0.75 -19.79 10.34
C ASP A 50 -0.32 -19.11 11.22
N ASP A 51 -0.67 -17.85 10.94
CA ASP A 51 -1.70 -17.12 11.68
C ASP A 51 -3.12 -17.56 11.25
N PRO A 52 -3.92 -18.15 12.15
CA PRO A 52 -5.28 -18.62 11.84
C PRO A 52 -6.27 -17.50 11.52
N HIS A 53 -5.88 -16.23 11.64
CA HIS A 53 -6.68 -15.05 11.28
C HIS A 53 -6.31 -14.44 9.92
N CYS A 54 -5.28 -14.98 9.25
CA CYS A 54 -4.76 -14.49 7.99
C CYS A 54 -5.09 -15.44 6.82
N GLY A 55 -4.85 -14.95 5.59
CA GLY A 55 -4.96 -15.77 4.37
C GLY A 55 -6.38 -16.20 3.98
N HIS A 56 -7.42 -15.67 4.64
CA HIS A 56 -8.80 -15.99 4.32
C HIS A 56 -9.29 -15.32 3.04
N ASP A 57 -10.17 -16.01 2.32
CA ASP A 57 -10.89 -15.42 1.20
C ASP A 57 -11.77 -14.24 1.66
N LEU A 58 -11.66 -13.15 0.93
CA LEU A 58 -12.46 -11.95 1.18
C LEU A 58 -13.86 -12.10 0.57
N SER A 59 -14.87 -11.70 1.34
CA SER A 59 -16.27 -11.79 0.92
C SER A 59 -16.59 -10.84 -0.24
N MET A 60 -17.63 -11.15 -1.02
CA MET A 60 -18.10 -10.27 -2.09
C MET A 60 -18.56 -8.91 -1.57
N GLY A 61 -19.09 -8.82 -0.35
CA GLY A 61 -19.43 -7.56 0.31
C GLY A 61 -18.21 -6.72 0.66
N PHE A 62 -17.09 -7.36 1.04
CA PHE A 62 -15.81 -6.66 1.18
C PHE A 62 -15.38 -6.09 -0.17
N TRP A 63 -15.35 -6.89 -1.23
CA TRP A 63 -14.92 -6.40 -2.55
C TRP A 63 -15.82 -5.29 -3.09
N SER A 64 -17.14 -5.43 -2.92
CA SER A 64 -18.14 -4.44 -3.32
C SER A 64 -17.96 -3.09 -2.60
N SER A 65 -17.45 -3.08 -1.37
CA SER A 65 -17.19 -1.86 -0.60
C SER A 65 -15.79 -1.30 -0.80
N ALA A 66 -14.77 -2.15 -0.92
CA ALA A 66 -13.38 -1.75 -1.05
C ALA A 66 -13.05 -1.16 -2.43
N VAL A 67 -13.52 -1.80 -3.52
CA VAL A 67 -13.18 -1.39 -4.89
C VAL A 67 -13.63 0.05 -5.20
N PRO A 68 -14.86 0.48 -4.88
CA PRO A 68 -15.26 1.88 -5.07
C PRO A 68 -14.38 2.87 -4.30
N GLY A 69 -13.94 2.51 -3.09
CA GLY A 69 -13.04 3.32 -2.28
C GLY A 69 -11.68 3.52 -2.97
N ILE A 70 -11.09 2.43 -3.48
CA ILE A 70 -9.82 2.48 -4.24
C ILE A 70 -9.98 3.32 -5.52
N LEU A 71 -11.10 3.15 -6.25
CA LEU A 71 -11.36 3.90 -7.48
C LEU A 71 -11.58 5.40 -7.21
N ALA A 72 -12.18 5.76 -6.08
CA ALA A 72 -12.37 7.16 -5.70
C ALA A 72 -11.04 7.91 -5.50
N LEU A 73 -9.95 7.22 -5.17
CA LEU A 73 -8.61 7.80 -5.08
C LEU A 73 -8.03 8.21 -6.44
N LYS A 74 -8.70 7.92 -7.56
CA LYS A 74 -8.32 8.39 -8.91
C LYS A 74 -9.05 9.68 -9.31
N SER A 75 -9.47 10.49 -8.34
CA SER A 75 -10.24 11.70 -8.59
C SER A 75 -9.71 12.88 -7.76
N PRO A 76 -9.47 14.06 -8.36
CA PRO A 76 -9.05 15.24 -7.62
C PRO A 76 -10.11 15.67 -6.60
N ALA A 77 -11.39 15.40 -6.88
CA ALA A 77 -12.51 15.72 -6.00
C ALA A 77 -12.43 14.99 -4.65
N THR A 78 -11.81 13.81 -4.61
CA THR A 78 -11.56 13.09 -3.35
C THR A 78 -10.52 13.82 -2.51
N TYR A 79 -9.41 14.24 -3.13
CA TYR A 79 -8.34 14.98 -2.44
C TYR A 79 -8.73 16.42 -2.08
N ALA A 80 -9.64 17.03 -2.82
CA ALA A 80 -10.19 18.35 -2.51
C ALA A 80 -10.96 18.38 -1.17
N LYS A 81 -11.36 17.22 -0.63
CA LYS A 81 -11.97 17.11 0.71
C LYS A 81 -10.95 17.22 1.84
N LEU A 82 -9.67 17.00 1.55
CA LEU A 82 -8.60 17.15 2.54
C LEU A 82 -8.38 18.63 2.83
N SER A 83 -7.97 18.95 4.07
CA SER A 83 -7.48 20.29 4.40
C SER A 83 -6.30 20.66 3.50
N LYS A 84 -6.21 21.93 3.09
CA LYS A 84 -5.12 22.42 2.23
C LYS A 84 -3.75 22.17 2.84
N ASP A 85 -3.67 22.26 4.16
CA ASP A 85 -2.44 22.14 4.93
C ASP A 85 -2.23 20.71 5.47
N CYS A 86 -3.04 19.74 5.05
CA CYS A 86 -2.87 18.35 5.47
C CYS A 86 -1.59 17.77 4.83
N PRO A 87 -0.56 17.43 5.63
CA PRO A 87 0.61 16.76 5.09
C PRO A 87 0.26 15.32 4.69
N ILE A 88 0.80 14.86 3.56
CA ILE A 88 0.57 13.50 3.03
C ILE A 88 1.93 12.84 2.80
N GLY A 89 2.06 11.61 3.28
CA GLY A 89 3.23 10.77 3.09
C GLY A 89 2.82 9.49 2.36
N VAL A 90 3.62 9.08 1.37
CA VAL A 90 3.49 7.83 0.63
C VAL A 90 4.78 7.05 0.78
N PHE A 91 4.69 5.88 1.38
CA PHE A 91 5.81 4.99 1.68
C PHE A 91 5.49 3.64 1.04
N ALA A 92 6.39 3.12 0.20
CA ALA A 92 6.15 1.89 -0.55
C ALA A 92 7.45 1.16 -0.85
N GLY A 93 7.39 -0.16 -1.04
CA GLY A 93 8.48 -0.93 -1.62
C GLY A 93 8.46 -0.90 -3.15
N ASP A 94 9.63 -0.90 -3.80
CA ASP A 94 9.69 -0.94 -5.28
C ASP A 94 9.38 -2.33 -5.88
N ARG A 95 9.29 -3.35 -5.03
CA ARG A 95 8.83 -4.70 -5.38
C ARG A 95 7.41 -5.00 -4.92
N ASP A 96 6.69 -4.00 -4.40
CA ASP A 96 5.25 -4.14 -4.16
C ASP A 96 4.47 -3.93 -5.46
N PHE A 97 4.19 -5.03 -6.18
CA PHE A 97 3.41 -5.00 -7.42
C PHE A 97 1.95 -4.57 -7.24
N CYS A 98 1.41 -4.51 -6.02
CA CYS A 98 0.10 -3.93 -5.75
C CYS A 98 0.08 -2.41 -6.00
N THR A 99 1.25 -1.75 -5.91
CA THR A 99 1.36 -0.30 -6.11
C THR A 99 1.52 0.10 -7.57
N TYR A 100 1.61 -0.85 -8.50
CA TYR A 100 1.80 -0.56 -9.92
C TYR A 100 0.53 -0.83 -10.73
N ASP A 101 0.24 0.05 -11.68
CA ASP A 101 -0.79 -0.23 -12.67
C ASP A 101 -0.32 -1.27 -13.71
N ASP A 102 -1.20 -1.58 -14.68
CA ASP A 102 -0.91 -2.56 -15.73
C ASP A 102 0.21 -2.13 -16.67
N PHE A 103 0.60 -0.86 -16.65
CA PHE A 103 1.69 -0.29 -17.46
C PHE A 103 2.99 -0.11 -16.66
N GLY A 104 3.01 -0.50 -15.39
CA GLY A 104 4.18 -0.37 -14.52
C GLY A 104 4.40 1.06 -14.00
N ALA A 105 3.39 1.92 -14.04
CA ALA A 105 3.46 3.21 -13.37
C ALA A 105 3.11 3.04 -11.88
N PRO A 106 3.94 3.54 -10.95
CA PRO A 106 3.66 3.43 -9.53
C PRO A 106 2.58 4.43 -9.09
N SER A 107 1.74 3.99 -8.16
CA SER A 107 0.55 4.69 -7.69
C SER A 107 0.85 6.05 -7.06
N TYR A 108 2.05 6.23 -6.47
CA TYR A 108 2.44 7.53 -5.90
C TYR A 108 2.47 8.65 -6.94
N ARG A 109 2.74 8.36 -8.23
CA ARG A 109 2.69 9.38 -9.30
C ARG A 109 1.27 9.87 -9.52
N ARG A 110 0.31 8.94 -9.54
CA ARG A 110 -1.12 9.29 -9.58
C ARG A 110 -1.48 10.15 -8.38
N VAL A 111 -1.09 9.76 -7.16
CA VAL A 111 -1.38 10.55 -5.96
C VAL A 111 -0.81 11.97 -6.06
N GLN A 112 0.41 12.14 -6.58
CA GLN A 112 1.01 13.45 -6.83
C GLN A 112 0.19 14.29 -7.83
N GLU A 113 -0.24 13.70 -8.94
CA GLU A 113 -1.06 14.36 -9.97
C GLU A 113 -2.44 14.80 -9.44
N GLU A 114 -3.12 13.90 -8.72
CA GLU A 114 -4.45 14.18 -8.19
C GLU A 114 -4.41 15.25 -7.10
N LEU A 115 -3.37 15.25 -6.25
CA LEU A 115 -3.14 16.29 -5.24
C LEU A 115 -2.84 17.64 -5.88
N ALA A 116 -1.97 17.68 -6.89
CA ALA A 116 -1.68 18.91 -7.63
C ALA A 116 -2.95 19.47 -8.28
N SER A 117 -3.73 18.62 -8.94
CA SER A 117 -5.01 18.98 -9.57
C SER A 117 -6.05 19.49 -8.56
N ALA A 118 -6.00 19.00 -7.32
CA ALA A 118 -6.84 19.46 -6.22
C ALA A 118 -6.31 20.73 -5.50
N GLY A 119 -5.18 21.30 -5.95
CA GLY A 119 -4.53 22.44 -5.30
C GLY A 119 -4.06 22.09 -3.88
N ARG A 120 -3.50 20.88 -3.71
CA ARG A 120 -2.92 20.39 -2.45
C ARG A 120 -1.40 20.32 -2.55
N ALA A 121 -0.74 20.35 -1.40
CA ALA A 121 0.70 20.18 -1.34
C ALA A 121 1.11 18.81 -1.90
N ALA A 122 2.26 18.76 -2.55
CA ALA A 122 2.84 17.51 -3.00
C ALA A 122 3.13 16.59 -1.78
N PRO A 123 2.89 15.28 -1.91
CA PRO A 123 3.19 14.33 -0.84
C PRO A 123 4.70 14.15 -0.68
N LYS A 124 5.14 13.82 0.53
CA LYS A 124 6.44 13.18 0.76
C LYS A 124 6.33 11.77 0.18
N VAL A 125 7.26 11.39 -0.69
CA VAL A 125 7.33 10.03 -1.25
C VAL A 125 8.65 9.41 -0.84
N VAL A 126 8.59 8.19 -0.32
CA VAL A 126 9.76 7.34 -0.03
C VAL A 126 9.50 5.97 -0.64
N VAL A 127 10.47 5.46 -1.39
CA VAL A 127 10.39 4.15 -2.04
C VAL A 127 11.59 3.33 -1.60
N TYR A 128 11.35 2.18 -0.96
CA TYR A 128 12.38 1.32 -0.41
C TYR A 128 12.80 0.24 -1.43
N PRO A 129 14.07 0.21 -1.86
CA PRO A 129 14.55 -0.77 -2.84
C PRO A 129 14.47 -2.21 -2.32
N GLY A 130 13.94 -3.10 -3.14
CA GLY A 130 13.79 -4.52 -2.85
C GLY A 130 12.74 -4.86 -1.78
N ALA A 131 12.09 -3.87 -1.17
CA ALA A 131 10.99 -4.10 -0.25
C ALA A 131 9.69 -4.43 -0.99
N ARG A 132 8.86 -5.28 -0.40
CA ARG A 132 7.55 -5.68 -0.92
C ARG A 132 6.43 -4.92 -0.19
N HIS A 133 5.27 -5.55 0.00
CA HIS A 133 4.05 -4.90 0.50
C HIS A 133 4.13 -4.47 1.98
N GLU A 134 4.63 -5.33 2.85
CA GLU A 134 4.65 -5.16 4.30
C GLU A 134 5.91 -4.41 4.78
N ILE A 135 6.10 -3.18 4.28
CA ILE A 135 7.32 -2.38 4.52
C ILE A 135 7.67 -2.19 6.01
N MET A 136 6.69 -2.25 6.91
CA MET A 136 6.88 -2.12 8.36
C MET A 136 7.48 -3.38 9.00
N MET A 137 7.43 -4.51 8.30
CA MET A 137 7.95 -5.81 8.71
C MET A 137 9.08 -6.28 7.79
N GLU A 138 9.50 -5.43 6.85
CA GLU A 138 10.60 -5.74 5.94
C GLU A 138 11.94 -5.81 6.65
N THR A 139 12.97 -6.40 6.01
CA THR A 139 14.27 -6.54 6.69
C THR A 139 15.00 -5.22 6.93
N ASN A 140 14.50 -4.12 6.35
CA ASN A 140 14.92 -2.74 6.64
C ASN A 140 13.86 -1.96 7.46
N ALA A 141 13.04 -2.65 8.25
CA ALA A 141 11.96 -2.03 9.04
C ALA A 141 12.44 -0.85 9.91
N GLU A 142 13.66 -0.89 10.45
CA GLU A 142 14.24 0.24 11.20
C GLU A 142 14.30 1.53 10.36
N GLU A 143 14.77 1.45 9.12
CA GLU A 143 14.79 2.57 8.17
C GLU A 143 13.37 3.08 7.91
N VAL A 144 12.43 2.16 7.68
CA VAL A 144 11.03 2.50 7.40
C VAL A 144 10.38 3.22 8.59
N HIS A 145 10.62 2.72 9.79
CA HIS A 145 10.10 3.29 11.03
C HIS A 145 10.66 4.69 11.28
N ASP A 146 11.97 4.88 11.10
CA ASP A 146 12.63 6.16 11.30
C ASP A 146 12.13 7.22 10.31
N ASP A 147 11.97 6.85 9.03
CA ASP A 147 11.45 7.74 7.99
C ASP A 147 9.99 8.14 8.25
N MET A 148 9.15 7.18 8.67
CA MET A 148 7.75 7.45 9.03
C MET A 148 7.65 8.31 10.29
N LEU A 149 8.45 8.02 11.33
CA LEU A 149 8.50 8.82 12.54
C LEU A 149 8.96 10.24 12.24
N SER A 150 10.02 10.40 11.46
CA SER A 150 10.52 11.69 11.00
C SER A 150 9.43 12.48 10.29
N PHE A 151 8.71 11.84 9.35
CA PHE A 151 7.58 12.48 8.67
C PHE A 151 6.49 12.91 9.66
N LEU A 152 6.07 12.05 10.58
CA LEU A 152 5.04 12.37 11.57
C LEU A 152 5.47 13.52 12.49
N LEU A 153 6.73 13.58 12.93
CA LEU A 153 7.28 14.69 13.71
C LEU A 153 7.19 16.01 12.92
N THR A 154 7.52 16.00 11.62
CA THR A 154 7.34 17.22 10.79
C THR A 154 5.88 17.67 10.68
N CYS A 155 4.93 16.73 10.75
CA CYS A 155 3.51 17.05 10.73
C CYS A 155 3.07 17.74 12.03
N LEU A 156 3.63 17.33 13.17
CA LEU A 156 3.33 17.90 14.47
C LEU A 156 3.89 19.31 14.64
N GLU A 157 5.11 19.55 14.15
CA GLU A 157 5.74 20.87 14.16
C GLU A 157 4.90 21.90 13.38
N LYS A 158 4.42 21.52 12.19
CA LYS A 158 3.53 22.37 11.36
C LYS A 158 2.19 22.67 12.02
N ARG A 159 1.76 21.84 12.98
CA ARG A 159 0.46 21.96 13.65
C ARG A 159 0.51 22.82 14.91
N GLN A 160 1.69 23.17 15.42
CA GLN A 160 1.77 24.09 16.55
C GLN A 160 1.17 25.45 16.14
N PRO A 161 0.24 26.02 16.93
CA PRO A 161 -0.32 27.33 16.61
C PRO A 161 0.81 28.34 16.60
N ARG A 162 0.88 29.18 15.54
CA ARG A 162 1.65 30.42 15.60
C ARG A 162 1.25 31.12 16.90
N SER A 163 2.20 31.31 17.80
CA SER A 163 2.00 32.02 19.06
C SER A 163 1.11 33.24 18.79
N ARG A 164 0.00 33.36 19.52
CA ARG A 164 -0.80 34.60 19.51
C ARG A 164 0.12 35.70 20.06
N MET A 165 0.70 36.50 19.18
CA MET A 165 1.23 37.82 19.52
C MET A 165 0.07 38.77 19.80
#